data_AF-A0A1G7GAC6-F1
#
_entry.id   AF-A0A1G7GAC6-F1
#
_cell.length_a   1.000
_cell.length_b   1.000
_cell.length_c   1.000
_cell.angle_alpha   90.00
_cell.angle_beta   90.00
_cell.angle_gamma   90.00
#
_symmetry.space_group_name_H-M   'P 1'
#
loop_
_entity.id
_entity.type
_entity.pdbx_description
1 polymer ?
#
loop_
_entity_poly.entity_id
_entity_poly.type
_entity_poly.pdbx_seq_one_letter_code
_entity_poly.pdbx_strand_id
1 'polypeptide(L)' 'MAQELKTPSGPAVDPEAAAQAVFKALAQKISEGELEDIRGLLPKEVRELWPQA' A
#
# COMPACT_ATOMS: atom_id res chain seq x y z
N MET A 1 7.40 12.99 -9.54
CA MET A 1 6.96 13.68 -8.32
C MET A 1 5.57 13.18 -8.00
N ALA A 2 5.38 12.49 -6.87
CA ALA A 2 4.05 12.03 -6.45
C ALA A 2 3.22 13.25 -6.07
N GLN A 3 2.15 13.49 -6.82
CA GLN A 3 1.16 14.52 -6.51
C GLN A 3 0.55 14.20 -5.14
N GLU A 4 0.74 15.10 -4.18
CA GLU A 4 0.11 15.00 -2.86
C GLU A 4 -1.39 14.78 -3.05
N LEU A 5 -1.94 13.74 -2.39
CA LEU A 5 -3.38 13.47 -2.38
C LEU A 5 -4.08 14.62 -1.65
N LYS A 6 -4.42 15.68 -2.38
CA LYS A 6 -5.17 16.82 -1.87
C LYS A 6 -6.62 16.42 -1.68
N THR A 7 -6.92 15.84 -0.52
CA THR A 7 -8.29 15.82 -0.01
C THR A 7 -8.68 17.26 0.40
N PRO A 8 -9.93 17.70 0.16
CA PRO A 8 -10.36 19.08 0.39
C PRO A 8 -10.18 19.62 1.84
N SER A 9 -9.85 18.75 2.80
CA SER A 9 -9.60 19.09 4.21
C SER A 9 -8.23 18.62 4.75
N GLY A 10 -7.29 18.23 3.88
CA GLY A 10 -6.09 17.49 4.30
C GLY A 10 -6.39 16.01 4.60
N PRO A 11 -5.37 15.15 4.80
CA PRO A 11 -5.62 13.73 5.04
C PRO A 11 -6.38 13.56 6.35
N ALA A 12 -7.55 12.92 6.32
CA ALA A 12 -8.26 12.53 7.55
C ALA A 12 -7.47 11.49 8.38
N VAL A 13 -6.47 10.85 7.74
CA VAL A 13 -5.61 9.80 8.28
C VAL A 13 -4.22 9.96 7.66
N ASP A 14 -3.17 9.62 8.40
CA ASP A 14 -1.80 9.55 7.88
C ASP A 14 -1.73 8.69 6.59
N PRO A 15 -1.20 9.22 5.48
CA PRO A 15 -1.21 8.52 4.19
C PRO A 15 -0.46 7.19 4.20
N GLU A 16 0.66 7.11 4.92
CA GLU A 16 1.46 5.89 4.99
C GLU A 16 0.72 4.82 5.81
N ALA A 17 0.16 5.20 6.97
CA ALA A 17 -0.66 4.32 7.79
C ALA A 17 -1.91 3.82 7.04
N ALA A 18 -2.56 4.69 6.25
CA ALA A 18 -3.69 4.32 5.42
C ALA A 18 -3.28 3.28 4.35
N ALA A 19 -2.16 3.50 3.66
CA ALA A 19 -1.64 2.56 2.66
C ALA A 19 -1.29 1.19 3.29
N GLN A 20 -0.56 1.19 4.41
CA GLN A 20 -0.19 -0.03 5.13
C GLN A 20 -1.43 -0.82 5.59
N ALA A 21 -2.46 -0.13 6.10
CA ALA A 21 -3.71 -0.77 6.52
C ALA A 21 -4.43 -1.45 5.34
N VAL A 22 -4.50 -0.78 4.18
CA VAL A 22 -5.08 -1.37 2.96
C VAL A 22 -4.24 -2.54 2.47
N PHE A 23 -2.92 -2.42 2.42
CA PHE A 23 -2.02 -3.52 1.99
C PHE A 23 -2.15 -4.74 2.90
N LYS A 24 -2.27 -4.54 4.21
CA LYS A 24 -2.55 -5.62 5.16
C LYS A 24 -3.89 -6.30 4.89
N ALA A 25 -4.93 -5.54 4.56
CA ALA A 25 -6.24 -6.10 4.22
C ALA A 25 -6.17 -6.91 2.91
N LEU A 26 -5.46 -6.41 1.90
CA LEU A 26 -5.27 -7.12 0.63
C LEU A 26 -4.49 -8.43 0.81
N ALA A 27 -3.40 -8.41 1.59
CA ALA A 27 -2.58 -9.59 1.86
C ALA A 27 -3.35 -10.74 2.53
N GLN A 28 -4.46 -10.44 3.23
CA GLN A 28 -5.34 -11.45 3.85
C GLN A 28 -6.41 -12.01 2.90
N LYS A 29 -6.58 -11.41 1.71
CA LYS A 29 -7.70 -11.69 0.79
C LYS A 29 -7.24 -12.19 -0.57
N ILE A 30 -6.01 -11.88 -0.96
CA ILE A 30 -5.40 -12.26 -2.22
C ILE A 30 -4.55 -13.52 -2.00
N SER A 31 -4.44 -14.36 -3.03
CA SER A 31 -3.58 -15.54 -2.98
C SER A 31 -2.09 -15.16 -2.92
N GLU A 32 -1.24 -16.06 -2.41
CA GLU A 32 0.20 -15.80 -2.30
C GLU A 32 0.85 -15.49 -3.66
N GLY A 33 0.49 -16.24 -4.72
CA GLY A 33 1.04 -16.01 -6.07
C GLY A 33 0.64 -14.65 -6.65
N GLU A 34 -0.63 -14.25 -6.53
CA GLU A 34 -1.08 -12.92 -6.97
C GLU A 34 -0.40 -11.79 -6.16
N LEU A 35 -0.14 -12.01 -4.88
CA LEU A 35 0.58 -11.07 -4.03
C LEU A 35 2.05 -10.90 -4.45
N GLU A 36 2.71 -11.98 -4.86
CA GLU A 36 4.05 -11.94 -5.44
C GLU A 36 4.08 -11.18 -6.77
N ASP A 37 3.12 -11.44 -7.67
CA ASP A 37 2.98 -10.73 -8.93
C ASP A 37 2.82 -9.21 -8.72
N ILE A 38 1.90 -8.81 -7.82
CA ILE A 38 1.68 -7.39 -7.48
C ILE A 38 2.96 -6.76 -6.93
N ARG A 39 3.66 -7.42 -5.99
CA ARG A 39 4.92 -6.92 -5.43
C ARG A 39 5.99 -6.77 -6.50
N GLY A 40 6.06 -7.69 -7.47
CA GLY A 40 7.00 -7.64 -8.60
C GLY A 40 6.83 -6.41 -9.49
N LEU A 41 5.63 -5.84 -9.55
CA LEU A 41 5.32 -4.64 -10.33
C LEU A 41 5.61 -3.33 -9.60
N LEU A 42 5.84 -3.37 -8.27
CA LEU A 42 5.96 -2.17 -7.45
C LEU A 42 7.42 -1.72 -7.26
N PRO A 43 7.68 -0.39 -7.23
CA PRO A 43 8.95 0.15 -6.75
C PRO A 43 9.30 -0.35 -5.34
N LYS A 44 10.59 -0.38 -5.01
CA LYS A 44 11.08 -0.93 -3.74
C LYS A 44 10.40 -0.23 -2.54
N GLU A 45 10.30 1.08 -2.60
CA GLU A 45 9.77 1.93 -1.54
C GLU A 45 8.30 1.63 -1.24
N VAL A 46 7.52 1.24 -2.26
CA VAL A 46 6.11 0.85 -2.08
C VAL A 46 6.00 -0.60 -1.60
N ARG A 47 6.91 -1.49 -2.03
CA ARG A 47 6.98 -2.86 -1.52
C ARG A 47 7.25 -2.90 -0.02
N GLU A 48 8.05 -1.97 0.50
CA GLU A 48 8.40 -1.87 1.92
C GLU A 48 7.18 -1.54 2.82
N LEU A 49 6.08 -1.04 2.25
CA LEU A 49 4.83 -0.79 2.98
C LEU A 49 3.97 -2.04 3.17
N TRP A 50 4.29 -3.16 2.51
CA TRP A 50 3.56 -4.41 2.68
C TRP A 50 3.96 -5.10 4.00
N PRO A 51 3.03 -5.82 4.67
CA PRO A 51 3.35 -6.57 5.87
C PRO A 51 4.44 -7.63 5.58
N GLN A 52 5.40 -7.76 6.48
CA GLN A 52 6.34 -8.88 6.47
C GLN A 52 5.58 -10.15 6.89
N ALA A 53 5.86 -11.26 6.22
CA ALA A 53 5.27 -12.57 6.54
C ALA A 53 5.82 -13.13 7.86
#